data_AF-A0A7K4B2P3-F1
#
_entry.id   AF-A0A7K4B2P3-F1
#
_cell.length_a   1.000
_cell.length_b   1.000
_cell.length_c   1.000
_cell.angle_alpha   90.00
_cell.angle_beta   90.00
_cell.angle_gamma   90.00
#
_symmetry.space_group_name_H-M   'P 1'
#
loop_
_entity.id
_entity.type
_entity.pdbx_description
1 polymer ?
#
loop_
_entity_poly.entity_id
_entity_poly.type
_entity_poly.pdbx_seq_one_letter_code
_entity_poly.pdbx_strand_id
1 'polypeptide(L)'
;CSFAMKAVGKAAGYIVEEVRRQFREIKGLMEGEAEPDYASCITISTNAALKQMVIPGLMAILAPVIIGKLLGTHALAGLLVGSISSGFLVAIFMANSGGAWDNTKKYIEHGHSGGKGSFAHKAAVTGDTVGDPFKDTAGPSLNILLKLMAIVAVVFAPIFL
;
A
#
# COMPACT_ATOMS: atom_id res chain seq x y z
N CYS A 1 3.74 -1.88 -7.41
CA CYS A 1 4.30 -1.26 -6.18
C CYS A 1 4.37 0.25 -6.22
N SER A 2 5.13 0.85 -7.15
CA SER A 2 5.37 2.32 -7.16
C SER A 2 4.08 3.15 -7.09
N PHE A 3 3.05 2.81 -7.87
CA PHE A 3 1.75 3.48 -7.80
C PHE A 3 1.09 3.37 -6.42
N ALA A 4 1.03 2.17 -5.84
CA ALA A 4 0.47 1.96 -4.50
C ALA A 4 1.24 2.75 -3.43
N MET A 5 2.58 2.78 -3.50
CA MET A 5 3.40 3.49 -2.51
C MET A 5 3.24 5.00 -2.60
N LYS A 6 3.25 5.53 -3.83
CA LYS A 6 3.00 6.95 -4.06
C LYS A 6 1.57 7.35 -3.66
N ALA A 7 0.59 6.48 -3.92
CA ALA A 7 -0.80 6.70 -3.53
C ALA A 7 -0.96 6.82 -2.02
N VAL A 8 -0.43 5.85 -1.26
CA VAL A 8 -0.47 5.88 0.21
C VAL A 8 0.30 7.07 0.76
N GLY A 9 1.53 7.33 0.26
CA GLY A 9 2.32 8.48 0.72
C GLY A 9 1.62 9.82 0.49
N LYS A 10 0.96 10.00 -0.67
CA LYS A 10 0.19 11.21 -0.97
C LYS A 10 -1.03 11.33 -0.06
N ALA A 11 -1.79 10.25 0.13
CA ALA A 11 -2.96 10.24 1.01
C ALA A 11 -2.58 10.51 2.46
N ALA A 12 -1.51 9.87 2.96
CA ALA A 12 -0.97 10.09 4.30
C ALA A 12 -0.54 11.54 4.51
N GLY A 13 0.09 12.17 3.50
CA GLY A 13 0.44 13.59 3.55
C GLY A 13 -0.78 14.49 3.80
N TYR A 14 -1.88 14.26 3.07
CA TYR A 14 -3.12 15.01 3.27
C TYR A 14 -3.76 14.77 4.64
N ILE A 15 -3.71 13.52 5.14
CA ILE A 15 -4.19 13.22 6.50
C ILE A 15 -3.36 13.96 7.55
N VAL A 16 -2.03 14.01 7.40
CA VAL A 16 -1.15 14.74 8.33
C VAL A 16 -1.47 16.23 8.33
N GLU A 17 -1.68 16.83 7.17
CA GLU A 17 -2.06 18.24 7.06
C GLU A 17 -3.42 18.51 7.73
N GLU A 18 -4.41 17.65 7.51
CA GLU A 18 -5.74 17.78 8.09
C GLU A 18 -5.72 17.60 9.62
N VAL A 19 -5.02 16.60 10.14
CA VAL A 19 -4.87 16.40 11.58
C VAL A 19 -4.16 17.61 12.23
N ARG A 20 -3.11 18.15 11.58
CA ARG A 20 -2.44 19.37 12.06
C ARG A 20 -3.35 20.59 12.02
N ARG A 21 -4.23 20.70 11.02
CA ARG A 21 -5.23 21.76 10.93
C ARG A 21 -6.21 21.66 12.10
N GLN A 22 -6.77 20.47 12.36
CA GLN A 22 -7.70 20.24 13.45
C GLN A 22 -7.09 20.60 14.82
N PHE A 23 -5.87 20.14 15.11
CA PHE A 23 -5.19 20.49 16.37
C PHE A 23 -4.90 21.99 16.54
N ARG A 24 -4.76 22.74 15.45
CA ARG A 24 -4.49 24.19 15.49
C ARG A 24 -5.77 25.02 15.58
N GLU A 25 -6.85 24.58 14.93
CA GLU A 25 -8.06 25.39 14.73
C GLU A 25 -9.20 25.02 15.67
N ILE A 26 -9.30 23.76 16.10
CA ILE A 26 -10.35 23.30 17.01
C ILE A 26 -9.90 23.54 18.45
N LYS A 27 -10.47 24.57 19.09
CA LYS A 27 -10.21 24.89 20.50
C LYS A 27 -10.69 23.76 21.42
N GLY A 28 -9.89 23.39 22.41
CA GLY A 28 -10.20 22.31 23.35
C GLY A 28 -9.83 20.92 22.86
N LEU A 29 -9.36 20.76 21.61
CA LEU A 29 -9.05 19.42 21.06
C LEU A 29 -7.80 18.79 21.69
N MET A 30 -6.76 19.59 21.94
CA MET A 30 -5.54 19.11 22.60
C MET A 30 -5.77 18.81 24.08
N GLU A 31 -6.69 19.56 24.69
CA GLU A 31 -7.11 19.42 26.08
C GLU A 31 -8.12 18.28 26.28
N GLY A 32 -8.68 17.73 25.20
CA GLY A 32 -9.67 16.65 25.22
C GLY A 32 -11.10 17.12 25.55
N GLU A 33 -11.36 18.42 25.46
CA GLU A 33 -12.66 19.05 25.74
C GLU A 33 -13.54 19.20 24.49
N ALA A 34 -12.98 19.01 23.29
CA ALA A 34 -13.68 19.07 22.01
C ALA A 34 -13.52 17.77 21.21
N GLU A 35 -14.55 17.42 20.44
CA GLU A 35 -14.49 16.27 19.54
C GLU A 35 -13.76 16.60 18.22
N PRO A 36 -12.89 15.71 17.72
CA PRO A 36 -12.25 15.87 16.41
C PRO A 36 -13.23 15.65 15.26
N ASP A 37 -12.92 16.23 14.10
CA ASP A 37 -13.65 15.98 12.87
C ASP A 37 -13.14 14.71 12.17
N TYR A 38 -13.74 13.58 12.54
CA TYR A 38 -13.45 12.30 11.91
C TYR A 38 -13.87 12.24 10.44
N ALA A 39 -14.94 12.94 10.05
CA ALA A 39 -15.52 12.86 8.71
C ALA A 39 -14.57 13.40 7.64
N SER A 40 -13.81 14.45 7.95
CA SER A 40 -12.79 15.00 7.05
C SER A 40 -11.69 13.97 6.75
N CYS A 41 -11.14 13.30 7.76
CA CYS A 41 -10.13 12.26 7.58
C CYS A 41 -10.66 11.04 6.78
N ILE A 42 -11.90 10.62 7.05
CA ILE A 42 -12.58 9.56 6.29
C ILE A 42 -12.74 9.95 4.83
N THR A 43 -13.14 11.20 4.57
CA THR A 43 -13.36 11.70 3.20
C THR A 43 -12.06 11.75 2.40
N ILE A 44 -10.96 12.21 3.02
CA ILE A 44 -9.63 12.25 2.38
C ILE A 44 -9.18 10.85 1.99
N SER A 45 -9.20 9.91 2.94
CA SER A 45 -8.75 8.53 2.72
C SER A 45 -9.62 7.82 1.68
N THR A 46 -10.94 7.97 1.75
CA THR A 46 -11.90 7.38 0.80
C THR A 46 -11.66 7.89 -0.62
N ASN A 47 -11.61 9.21 -0.81
CA ASN A 47 -11.42 9.80 -2.13
C ASN A 47 -10.06 9.44 -2.73
N ALA A 48 -9.01 9.41 -1.90
CA ALA A 48 -7.68 9.00 -2.34
C ALA A 48 -7.67 7.52 -2.78
N ALA A 49 -8.24 6.62 -1.96
CA ALA A 49 -8.31 5.20 -2.28
C ALA A 49 -9.07 4.94 -3.58
N LEU A 50 -10.26 5.55 -3.73
CA LEU A 50 -11.10 5.40 -4.93
C LEU A 50 -10.39 5.85 -6.20
N LYS A 51 -9.71 7.00 -6.18
CA LYS A 51 -9.01 7.53 -7.36
C LYS A 51 -7.75 6.73 -7.68
N GLN A 52 -6.98 6.34 -6.67
CA GLN A 52 -5.66 5.75 -6.87
C GLN A 52 -5.72 4.26 -7.24
N MET A 53 -6.81 3.55 -6.92
CA MET A 53 -6.94 2.12 -7.27
C MET A 53 -7.20 1.86 -8.77
N VAL A 54 -7.68 2.86 -9.51
CA VAL A 54 -8.08 2.71 -10.92
C VAL A 54 -6.89 2.30 -11.79
N ILE A 55 -5.75 2.99 -11.66
CA ILE A 55 -4.59 2.75 -12.52
C ILE A 55 -4.01 1.34 -12.32
N PRO A 56 -3.69 0.88 -11.09
CA PRO A 56 -3.22 -0.49 -10.88
C PRO A 56 -4.23 -1.56 -11.33
N GLY A 57 -5.53 -1.33 -11.12
CA GLY A 57 -6.58 -2.24 -11.56
C GLY A 57 -6.66 -2.36 -13.08
N LEU A 58 -6.62 -1.24 -13.80
CA LEU A 58 -6.61 -1.23 -15.26
C LEU A 58 -5.35 -1.90 -15.82
N MET A 59 -4.18 -1.67 -15.22
CA MET A 59 -2.94 -2.32 -15.64
C MET A 59 -3.04 -3.85 -15.58
N ALA A 60 -3.68 -4.38 -14.54
CA ALA A 60 -3.86 -5.83 -14.36
C ALA A 60 -4.62 -6.49 -15.51
N ILE A 61 -5.54 -5.75 -16.14
CA ILE A 61 -6.41 -6.24 -17.21
C ILE A 61 -5.80 -5.93 -18.57
N LEU A 62 -5.35 -4.69 -18.77
CA LEU A 62 -4.87 -4.22 -20.06
C LEU A 62 -3.53 -4.85 -20.45
N ALA A 63 -2.61 -5.07 -19.50
CA ALA A 63 -1.28 -5.59 -19.83
C ALA A 63 -1.34 -6.98 -20.48
N PRO A 64 -2.04 -8.00 -19.93
CA PRO A 64 -2.21 -9.28 -20.60
C PRO A 64 -2.88 -9.18 -21.97
N VAL A 65 -3.92 -8.35 -22.10
CA VAL A 65 -4.69 -8.20 -23.35
C VAL A 65 -3.86 -7.56 -24.46
N ILE A 66 -3.13 -6.49 -24.14
CA ILE A 66 -2.29 -5.78 -25.10
C ILE A 66 -1.13 -6.67 -25.55
N ILE A 67 -0.45 -7.34 -24.63
CA ILE A 67 0.69 -8.21 -24.95
C ILE A 67 0.23 -9.44 -25.72
N GLY A 68 -0.87 -10.08 -25.31
CA GLY A 68 -1.44 -11.22 -26.01
C GLY A 68 -1.84 -10.88 -27.45
N LYS A 69 -2.48 -9.72 -27.67
CA LYS A 69 -2.93 -9.30 -29.00
C LYS A 69 -1.80 -8.82 -29.93
N LEU A 70 -0.80 -8.11 -29.40
CA LEU A 70 0.24 -7.50 -30.23
C LEU A 70 1.47 -8.38 -30.42
N LEU A 71 1.84 -9.17 -29.41
CA LEU A 71 3.08 -9.96 -29.38
C LEU A 71 2.83 -11.48 -29.32
N GLY A 72 1.58 -11.89 -29.18
CA GLY A 72 1.17 -13.29 -29.18
C GLY A 72 1.37 -14.00 -27.83
N THR A 73 0.98 -15.27 -27.82
CA THR A 73 0.89 -16.10 -26.61
C THR A 73 2.25 -16.41 -25.97
N HIS A 74 3.32 -16.55 -26.76
CA HIS A 74 4.67 -16.79 -26.25
C HIS A 74 5.19 -15.59 -25.43
N ALA A 75 5.00 -14.37 -25.92
CA ALA A 75 5.37 -13.16 -25.21
C ALA A 75 4.53 -12.97 -23.94
N LEU A 76 3.23 -13.29 -24.01
CA LEU A 76 2.33 -13.28 -22.85
C LEU A 76 2.77 -14.28 -21.77
N ALA A 77 3.20 -15.48 -22.15
CA ALA A 77 3.75 -16.46 -21.21
C ALA A 77 5.02 -15.92 -20.53
N GLY A 78 5.92 -15.28 -21.29
CA GLY A 78 7.11 -14.62 -20.74
C GLY A 78 6.76 -13.52 -19.73
N LEU A 79 5.76 -12.67 -20.04
CA LEU A 79 5.26 -11.66 -19.11
C LEU A 79 4.75 -12.28 -17.80
N LEU A 80 3.95 -13.34 -17.88
CA LEU A 80 3.40 -14.01 -16.70
C LEU A 80 4.51 -14.63 -15.84
N VAL A 81 5.42 -15.39 -16.44
CA VAL A 81 6.53 -16.01 -15.70
C VAL A 81 7.44 -14.96 -15.06
N GLY A 82 7.81 -13.92 -15.80
CA GLY A 82 8.64 -12.83 -15.30
C GLY A 82 7.96 -12.04 -14.18
N SER A 83 6.67 -11.72 -14.34
CA SER A 83 5.92 -10.99 -13.31
C SER A 83 5.69 -11.81 -12.05
N ILE A 84 5.36 -13.11 -12.17
CA ILE A 84 5.15 -13.98 -11.00
C ILE A 84 6.46 -14.16 -10.23
N SER A 85 7.54 -14.53 -10.91
CA SER A 85 8.83 -14.79 -10.27
C SER A 85 9.40 -13.56 -9.56
N SER A 86 9.36 -12.39 -10.20
CA SER A 86 9.81 -11.14 -9.59
C SER A 86 8.83 -10.59 -8.55
N GLY A 87 7.55 -10.55 -8.87
CA GLY A 87 6.52 -9.96 -8.03
C GLY A 87 6.30 -10.70 -6.73
N PHE A 88 6.40 -12.03 -6.74
CA PHE A 88 6.27 -12.85 -5.53
C PHE A 88 7.37 -12.54 -4.50
N LEU A 89 8.62 -12.44 -4.95
CA LEU A 89 9.76 -12.10 -4.08
C LEU A 89 9.57 -10.72 -3.45
N VAL A 90 9.13 -9.74 -4.24
CA VAL A 90 8.86 -8.38 -3.74
C VAL A 90 7.67 -8.38 -2.75
N ALA A 91 6.63 -9.17 -3.01
CA ALA A 91 5.48 -9.26 -2.12
C ALA A 91 5.87 -9.80 -0.74
N ILE A 92 6.67 -10.88 -0.69
CA ILE A 92 7.18 -11.45 0.55
C ILE A 92 8.08 -10.47 1.28
N PHE A 93 9.02 -9.85 0.55
CA PHE A 93 9.92 -8.84 1.12
C PHE A 93 9.12 -7.72 1.80
N MET A 94 8.14 -7.15 1.10
CA MET A 94 7.32 -6.06 1.64
C MET A 94 6.52 -6.49 2.88
N ALA A 95 5.87 -7.64 2.83
CA ALA A 95 5.10 -8.15 3.97
C ALA A 95 5.97 -8.39 5.20
N ASN A 96 7.11 -9.07 5.02
CA ASN A 96 8.00 -9.42 6.12
C ASN A 96 8.73 -8.20 6.70
N SER A 97 9.24 -7.30 5.85
CA SER A 97 9.88 -6.08 6.33
C SER A 97 8.91 -5.17 7.07
N GLY A 98 7.70 -4.97 6.55
CA GLY A 98 6.67 -4.19 7.25
C GLY A 98 6.27 -4.81 8.58
N GLY A 99 6.08 -6.14 8.64
CA GLY A 99 5.78 -6.85 9.88
C GLY A 99 6.92 -6.80 10.90
N ALA A 100 8.17 -6.86 10.45
CA ALA A 100 9.34 -6.76 11.32
C ALA A 100 9.45 -5.38 11.98
N TRP A 101 9.18 -4.30 11.24
CA TRP A 101 9.17 -2.95 11.81
C TRP A 101 8.04 -2.76 12.83
N ASP A 102 6.82 -3.22 12.55
CA ASP A 102 5.70 -3.15 13.50
C ASP A 102 6.02 -3.94 14.79
N ASN A 103 6.55 -5.16 14.65
CA ASN A 103 6.90 -5.99 15.79
C ASN A 103 8.04 -5.39 16.61
N THR A 104 9.01 -4.74 15.96
CA THR A 104 10.08 -4.03 16.67
C THR A 104 9.54 -2.85 17.47
N LYS A 105 8.63 -2.06 16.88
CA LYS A 105 7.92 -0.98 17.60
C LYS A 105 7.19 -1.54 18.82
N LYS A 106 6.36 -2.58 18.64
CA LYS A 106 5.63 -3.23 19.74
C LYS A 106 6.57 -3.75 20.83
N TYR A 107 7.68 -4.37 20.45
CA TYR A 107 8.68 -4.87 21.40
C TYR A 107 9.26 -3.77 22.29
N ILE A 108 9.56 -2.61 21.71
CA ILE A 108 10.02 -1.42 22.46
C ILE A 108 8.89 -0.85 23.31
N GLU A 109 7.65 -0.83 22.80
CA GLU A 109 6.47 -0.37 23.56
C GLU A 109 6.18 -1.21 24.81
N HIS A 110 6.62 -2.47 24.84
CA HIS A 110 6.58 -3.36 26.01
C HIS A 110 7.69 -3.09 27.05
N GLY A 111 8.52 -2.05 26.87
CA GLY A 111 9.51 -1.61 27.86
C GLY A 111 10.96 -2.00 27.53
N HIS A 112 11.20 -2.73 26.45
CA HIS A 112 12.55 -3.03 25.99
C HIS A 112 13.19 -1.79 25.33
N SER A 113 14.52 -1.71 25.35
CA SER A 113 15.29 -0.65 24.68
C SER A 113 14.82 0.78 25.00
N GLY A 114 14.43 1.04 26.24
CA GLY A 114 14.06 2.37 26.73
C GLY A 114 12.57 2.69 26.75
N GLY A 115 11.70 1.84 26.21
CA GLY A 115 10.24 2.01 26.37
C GLY A 115 9.63 3.14 25.54
N LYS A 116 8.32 3.38 25.73
CA LYS A 116 7.55 4.42 25.03
C LYS A 116 8.12 5.82 25.26
N GLY A 117 8.19 6.61 24.20
CA GLY A 117 8.69 8.00 24.24
C GLY A 117 10.22 8.13 24.15
N SER A 118 10.97 7.03 24.27
CA SER A 118 12.42 7.00 24.07
C SER A 118 12.81 7.32 22.62
N PHE A 119 14.09 7.63 22.40
CA PHE A 119 14.63 7.81 21.05
C PHE A 119 14.45 6.55 20.19
N ALA A 120 14.69 5.37 20.77
CA ALA A 120 14.49 4.09 20.09
C ALA A 120 13.02 3.88 19.68
N HIS A 121 12.06 4.26 20.54
CA HIS A 121 10.64 4.17 20.22
C HIS A 121 10.27 5.08 19.05
N LYS A 122 10.72 6.35 19.05
CA LYS A 122 10.47 7.28 17.94
C LYS A 122 11.07 6.79 16.61
N ALA A 123 12.27 6.22 16.64
CA ALA A 123 12.89 5.61 15.47
C ALA A 123 12.09 4.40 14.96
N ALA A 124 11.62 3.53 15.87
CA ALA A 124 10.80 2.38 15.50
C ALA A 124 9.43 2.76 14.94
N VAL A 125 8.79 3.82 15.48
CA VAL A 125 7.55 4.39 14.91
C VAL A 125 7.78 4.89 13.48
N THR A 126 8.93 5.50 13.21
CA THR A 126 9.29 5.95 11.85
C THR A 126 9.45 4.75 10.90
N GLY A 127 10.13 3.70 11.35
CA GLY A 127 10.26 2.45 10.58
C GLY A 127 8.91 1.78 10.29
N ASP A 128 8.03 1.71 11.28
CA ASP A 128 6.69 1.15 11.12
C ASP A 128 5.83 1.97 10.14
N THR A 129 5.92 3.31 10.20
CA THR A 129 5.21 4.20 9.26
C THR A 129 5.68 4.00 7.81
N VAL A 130 6.97 3.68 7.61
CA VAL A 130 7.50 3.27 6.28
C VAL A 130 7.01 1.87 5.91
N GLY A 131 6.87 0.99 6.89
CA GLY A 131 6.40 -0.39 6.73
C GLY A 131 4.91 -0.55 6.45
N ASP A 132 4.04 0.34 6.96
CA ASP A 132 2.58 0.31 6.76
C ASP A 132 2.18 0.18 5.28
N PRO A 133 2.65 1.06 4.37
CA PRO A 133 2.38 0.89 2.96
C PRO A 133 2.88 -0.47 2.41
N PHE A 134 4.02 -0.96 2.88
CA PHE A 134 4.58 -2.23 2.43
C PHE A 134 3.70 -3.42 2.82
N LYS A 135 3.36 -3.56 4.11
CA LYS A 135 2.63 -4.73 4.63
C LYS A 135 1.13 -4.69 4.37
N ASP A 136 0.52 -3.50 4.32
CA ASP A 136 -0.95 -3.39 4.28
C ASP A 136 -1.49 -2.98 2.91
N THR A 137 -0.64 -2.44 2.02
CA THR A 137 -1.09 -2.00 0.68
C THR A 137 -0.34 -2.69 -0.45
N ALA A 138 0.94 -2.39 -0.66
CA ALA A 138 1.65 -2.86 -1.86
C ALA A 138 1.92 -4.36 -1.85
N GLY A 139 2.41 -4.91 -0.74
CA GLY A 139 2.76 -6.33 -0.61
C GLY A 139 1.58 -7.24 -0.91
N PRO A 140 0.46 -7.14 -0.16
CA PRO A 140 -0.73 -7.96 -0.40
C PRO A 140 -1.33 -7.77 -1.80
N SER A 141 -1.34 -6.53 -2.31
CA SER A 141 -1.92 -6.22 -3.62
C SER A 141 -1.18 -6.87 -4.78
N LEU A 142 0.13 -7.11 -4.66
CA LEU A 142 0.89 -7.82 -5.69
C LEU A 142 0.36 -9.23 -5.91
N ASN A 143 -0.01 -9.95 -4.85
CA ASN A 143 -0.54 -11.31 -4.98
C ASN A 143 -1.85 -11.34 -5.78
N ILE A 144 -2.72 -10.35 -5.56
CA ILE A 144 -3.97 -10.20 -6.32
C ILE A 144 -3.66 -9.81 -7.77
N LEU A 145 -2.76 -8.86 -7.99
CA LEU A 145 -2.37 -8.40 -9.31
C LEU A 145 -1.87 -9.57 -10.18
N LEU A 146 -0.97 -10.40 -9.65
CA LEU A 146 -0.39 -11.54 -10.36
C LEU A 146 -1.45 -12.58 -10.72
N LYS A 147 -2.33 -12.94 -9.78
CA LYS A 147 -3.43 -13.88 -10.03
C LYS A 147 -4.42 -13.33 -11.06
N LEU A 148 -4.77 -12.05 -10.96
CA LEU A 148 -5.70 -11.42 -11.89
C LEU A 148 -5.13 -11.38 -13.30
N MET A 149 -3.86 -11.00 -13.48
CA MET A 149 -3.22 -11.02 -14.80
C MET A 149 -3.21 -12.42 -15.41
N ALA A 150 -2.93 -13.45 -14.60
CA ALA A 150 -2.94 -14.84 -15.06
C ALA A 150 -4.35 -15.29 -15.50
N ILE A 151 -5.38 -14.98 -14.72
CA ILE A 151 -6.78 -15.30 -15.06
C ILE A 151 -7.20 -14.58 -16.33
N VAL A 152 -6.91 -13.27 -16.46
CA VAL A 152 -7.22 -12.50 -17.67
C VAL A 152 -6.50 -13.10 -18.89
N ALA A 153 -5.22 -13.45 -18.77
CA ALA A 153 -4.48 -14.09 -19.85
C ALA A 153 -5.13 -15.40 -20.33
N VAL A 154 -5.59 -16.24 -19.39
CA VAL A 154 -6.24 -17.52 -19.71
C VAL A 154 -7.63 -17.31 -20.33
N VAL A 155 -8.44 -16.42 -19.77
CA VAL A 155 -9.80 -16.13 -20.27
C VAL A 155 -9.77 -15.59 -21.70
N PHE A 156 -8.80 -14.73 -22.02
CA PHE A 156 -8.66 -14.14 -23.34
C PHE A 156 -7.77 -14.95 -24.29
N ALA A 157 -7.16 -16.06 -23.83
CA ALA A 157 -6.27 -16.88 -24.65
C ALA A 157 -6.87 -17.32 -26.01
N PRO A 158 -8.16 -17.71 -26.12
CA PRO A 158 -8.75 -18.07 -27.41
C PRO A 158 -8.78 -16.93 -28.44
N ILE A 159 -8.67 -15.68 -28.01
CA ILE A 159 -8.64 -14.49 -28.90
C ILE A 159 -7.22 -14.24 -29.43
N PHE A 160 -6.20 -14.82 -28.81
CA PHE A 160 -4.78 -14.62 -29.16
C PHE A 160 -4.19 -15.78 -29.99
N LEU A 161 -4.93 -16.88 -30.14
CA LEU A 161 -4.54 -18.10 -30.84
C LEU A 161 -4.99 -18.11 -32.30
#